data_AF-A0A5C6Q0T3-F1
#
_entry.id   AF-A0A5C6Q0T3-F1
#
_cell.length_a   1.000
_cell.length_b   1.000
_cell.length_c   1.000
_cell.angle_alpha   90.00
_cell.angle_beta   90.00
_cell.angle_gamma   90.00
#
_symmetry.space_group_name_H-M   'P 1'
#
loop_
_entity.id
_entity.type
_entity.pdbx_description
1 polymer ?
#
loop_
_entity_poly.entity_id
_entity_poly.type
_entity_poly.pdbx_seq_one_letter_code
_entity_poly.pdbx_strand_id
1 'polypeptide(L)'
;MGGAFLSFAYVAVVGFLTLRMIGVRGGAVLGFDNSLVAITTPRPGVLESLGTTVVSCVALLVLIFAARRRPLADQLALRLSFAALTLVQIAVSSIVQIRTYSLVRGPDDELTSWWGGWLLKVGINPAAHLTLAVSIFLVVTTTLVLRAQRHTGAAGPSSDGHARSVSWRT
;
A
#
# COMPACT_ATOMS: atom_id res chain seq x y z
N MET A 1 -10.43 7.36 6.63
CA MET A 1 -9.64 6.34 7.37
C MET A 1 -9.51 4.99 6.67
N GLY A 2 -10.39 4.58 5.75
CA GLY A 2 -10.34 3.25 5.13
C GLY A 2 -9.02 2.88 4.41
N GLY A 3 -8.36 3.84 3.75
CA GLY A 3 -7.08 3.60 3.07
C GLY A 3 -5.92 3.30 4.03
N ALA A 4 -5.95 3.91 5.22
CA ALA A 4 -4.94 3.66 6.26
C ALA A 4 -5.06 2.26 6.86
N PHE A 5 -6.29 1.85 7.19
CA PHE A 5 -6.55 0.49 7.67
C PHE A 5 -6.17 -0.57 6.62
N LEU A 6 -6.51 -0.33 5.36
CA LEU A 6 -6.15 -1.21 4.26
C LEU A 6 -4.63 -1.34 4.10
N SER A 7 -3.89 -0.23 4.20
CA SER A 7 -2.42 -0.24 4.15
C SER A 7 -1.82 -1.02 5.31
N PHE A 8 -2.32 -0.80 6.53
CA PHE A 8 -1.88 -1.55 7.71
C PHE A 8 -2.10 -3.06 7.55
N ALA A 9 -3.31 -3.47 7.16
CA ALA A 9 -3.64 -4.87 6.93
C ALA A 9 -2.79 -5.50 5.81
N TYR A 10 -2.61 -4.78 4.70
CA TYR A 10 -1.77 -5.21 3.58
C TYR A 10 -0.32 -5.47 4.03
N VAL A 11 0.27 -4.50 4.72
CA VAL A 11 1.66 -4.57 5.20
C VAL A 11 1.83 -5.70 6.21
N ALA A 12 0.92 -5.86 7.16
CA ALA A 12 0.92 -6.94 8.15
C ALA A 12 1.00 -8.32 7.49
N VAL A 13 0.11 -8.57 6.52
CA VAL A 13 0.01 -9.86 5.83
C VAL A 13 1.24 -10.11 4.94
N VAL A 14 1.67 -9.12 4.15
CA VAL A 14 2.84 -9.27 3.27
C VAL A 14 4.11 -9.56 4.08
N GLY A 15 4.30 -8.88 5.21
CA GLY A 15 5.48 -9.14 6.02
C GLY A 15 5.44 -10.46 6.76
N PHE A 16 4.27 -10.90 7.22
CA PHE A 16 4.13 -12.25 7.79
C PHE A 16 4.49 -13.34 6.75
N LEU A 17 3.96 -13.23 5.53
CA LEU A 17 4.28 -14.15 4.43
C LEU A 17 5.77 -14.12 4.07
N THR A 18 6.39 -12.94 4.08
CA THR A 18 7.82 -12.77 3.79
C THR A 18 8.71 -13.45 4.83
N LEU A 19 8.40 -13.31 6.13
CA LEU A 19 9.11 -14.01 7.20
C LEU A 19 8.97 -15.53 7.07
N ARG A 20 7.77 -16.02 6.78
CA ARG A 20 7.52 -17.45 6.59
C ARG A 20 8.29 -18.01 5.39
N MET A 21 8.37 -17.26 4.30
CA MET A 21 9.14 -17.61 3.12
C MET A 21 10.64 -17.76 3.41
N ILE A 22 11.19 -16.87 4.24
CA ILE A 22 12.59 -16.94 4.68
C ILE A 22 12.81 -18.18 5.54
N GLY A 23 11.93 -18.43 6.51
CA GLY A 23 11.97 -19.65 7.32
C GLY A 23 11.99 -20.90 6.44
N VAL A 24 11.00 -21.07 5.57
CA VAL A 24 10.87 -22.27 4.73
C VAL A 24 12.08 -22.46 3.80
N ARG A 25 12.68 -21.38 3.30
CA ARG A 25 13.91 -21.41 2.51
C ARG A 25 15.14 -21.80 3.31
N GLY A 26 15.20 -21.39 4.58
CA GLY A 26 16.25 -21.79 5.52
C GLY A 26 16.05 -23.17 6.13
N GLY A 27 14.98 -23.89 5.77
CA GLY A 27 14.64 -25.15 6.44
C GLY A 27 14.15 -24.94 7.87
N ALA A 28 13.57 -23.79 8.18
CA ALA A 28 13.07 -23.41 9.49
C ALA A 28 11.56 -23.11 9.43
N VAL A 29 10.82 -23.53 10.45
CA VAL A 29 9.45 -23.09 10.68
C VAL A 29 9.50 -22.11 11.83
N LEU A 30 9.18 -20.85 11.55
CA LEU A 30 9.15 -19.79 12.54
C LEU A 30 7.75 -19.68 13.16
N GLY A 31 7.71 -19.57 14.49
CA GLY A 31 6.52 -19.26 15.26
C GLY A 31 6.13 -17.79 15.13
N PHE A 32 4.94 -17.43 15.65
CA PHE A 32 4.46 -16.03 15.64
C PHE A 32 5.32 -15.08 16.50
N ASP A 33 6.01 -15.64 17.48
CA ASP A 33 7.04 -15.02 18.31
C ASP A 33 8.41 -14.95 17.61
N ASN A 34 8.49 -15.37 16.35
CA ASN A 34 9.72 -15.45 15.56
C ASN A 34 10.75 -16.44 16.14
N SER A 35 10.30 -17.36 17.01
CA SER A 35 11.12 -18.46 17.51
C SER A 35 11.16 -19.62 16.51
N LEU A 36 12.22 -20.41 16.56
CA LEU A 36 12.35 -21.61 15.74
C LEU A 36 11.45 -22.71 16.33
N VAL A 37 10.33 -23.00 15.66
CA VAL A 37 9.35 -24.01 16.09
C VAL A 37 9.71 -25.40 15.57
N ALA A 38 10.24 -25.48 14.35
CA ALA A 38 10.68 -26.75 13.77
C ALA A 38 11.74 -26.55 12.69
N ILE A 39 12.52 -27.59 12.44
CA ILE A 39 13.45 -27.66 11.31
C ILE A 39 12.78 -28.55 10.25
N THR A 40 12.75 -28.07 9.01
CA THR A 40 12.13 -28.73 7.85
C THR A 40 13.10 -28.77 6.68
N THR A 41 12.81 -29.55 5.65
CA THR A 41 13.61 -29.55 4.42
C THR A 41 13.49 -28.19 3.72
N PRO A 42 14.61 -27.55 3.34
CA PRO A 42 14.61 -26.29 2.61
C PRO A 42 13.73 -26.37 1.36
N ARG A 43 12.80 -25.43 1.22
CA ARG A 43 11.88 -25.36 0.08
C ARG A 43 11.84 -23.94 -0.49
N PRO A 44 11.59 -23.77 -1.79
CA PRO A 44 11.69 -22.47 -2.48
C PRO A 44 10.69 -21.39 -2.00
N GLY A 45 9.71 -21.73 -1.15
CA GLY A 45 8.72 -20.79 -0.62
C GLY A 45 7.70 -20.31 -1.66
N VAL A 46 7.35 -21.18 -2.61
CA VAL A 46 6.48 -20.83 -3.75
C VAL A 46 5.08 -20.41 -3.25
N LEU A 47 4.56 -21.11 -2.24
CA LEU A 47 3.23 -20.84 -1.70
C LEU A 47 3.15 -19.44 -1.06
N GLU A 48 4.20 -19.05 -0.33
CA GLU A 48 4.30 -17.73 0.30
C GLU A 48 4.40 -16.62 -0.75
N SER A 49 5.16 -16.84 -1.84
CA SER A 49 5.26 -15.90 -2.95
C SER A 49 3.92 -15.71 -3.70
N LEU A 50 3.17 -16.81 -3.86
CA LEU A 50 1.84 -16.81 -4.46
C LEU A 50 0.86 -16.07 -3.54
N GLY A 51 0.96 -16.29 -2.24
CA GLY A 51 0.23 -15.53 -1.21
C GLY A 51 0.48 -14.03 -1.30
N THR A 52 1.75 -13.58 -1.37
CA THR A 52 2.05 -12.15 -1.51
C THR A 52 1.46 -11.55 -2.78
N THR A 53 1.49 -12.30 -3.89
CA THR A 53 0.93 -11.86 -5.17
C THR A 53 -0.59 -11.69 -5.07
N VAL A 54 -1.30 -12.68 -4.52
CA VAL A 54 -2.74 -12.64 -4.32
C VAL A 54 -3.13 -11.45 -3.43
N VAL A 55 -2.42 -11.24 -2.31
CA VAL A 55 -2.70 -10.14 -1.38
C VAL A 55 -2.46 -8.76 -2.05
N SER A 56 -1.40 -8.60 -2.84
CA SER A 56 -1.17 -7.39 -3.63
C SER A 56 -2.27 -7.16 -4.65
N CYS A 57 -2.69 -8.19 -5.39
CA CYS A 57 -3.81 -8.09 -6.34
C CYS A 57 -5.11 -7.66 -5.63
N VAL A 58 -5.43 -8.27 -4.49
CA VAL A 58 -6.63 -7.92 -3.71
C VAL A 58 -6.57 -6.46 -3.24
N ALA A 59 -5.44 -6.00 -2.71
CA ALA A 59 -5.29 -4.61 -2.28
C ALA A 59 -5.51 -3.62 -3.43
N LEU A 60 -4.95 -3.91 -4.61
CA LEU A 60 -5.16 -3.11 -5.82
C LEU A 60 -6.62 -3.14 -6.29
N LEU A 61 -7.27 -4.31 -6.29
CA LEU A 61 -8.68 -4.43 -6.64
C LEU A 61 -9.55 -3.62 -5.67
N VAL A 62 -9.27 -3.65 -4.38
CA VAL A 62 -9.97 -2.81 -3.40
C VAL A 62 -9.75 -1.32 -3.71
N LEU A 63 -8.52 -0.88 -3.96
CA LEU A 63 -8.21 0.51 -4.33
C LEU A 63 -8.93 0.97 -5.62
N ILE A 64 -9.12 0.07 -6.57
CA ILE A 64 -9.81 0.34 -7.83
C ILE A 64 -11.32 0.33 -7.63
N PHE A 65 -11.89 -0.75 -7.12
CA PHE A 65 -13.33 -0.97 -7.06
C PHE A 65 -14.02 -0.26 -5.90
N ALA A 66 -13.40 -0.20 -4.71
CA ALA A 66 -13.99 0.51 -3.58
C ALA A 66 -13.99 2.04 -3.79
N ALA A 67 -13.08 2.54 -4.62
CA ALA A 67 -13.05 3.94 -5.01
C ALA A 67 -14.14 4.29 -6.05
N ARG A 68 -14.49 3.38 -6.96
CA ARG A 68 -15.42 3.68 -8.09
C ARG A 68 -16.78 4.22 -7.67
N ARG A 69 -17.29 3.86 -6.48
CA ARG A 69 -18.62 4.28 -5.99
C ARG A 69 -18.58 5.53 -5.10
N ARG A 70 -17.41 6.13 -4.89
CA ARG A 70 -17.22 7.27 -3.97
C ARG A 70 -16.98 8.58 -4.72
N PRO A 71 -17.30 9.74 -4.13
CA PRO A 71 -16.92 11.03 -4.70
C PRO A 71 -15.40 11.14 -4.84
N LEU A 72 -14.93 11.87 -5.86
CA LEU A 72 -13.51 11.92 -6.24
C LEU A 72 -12.58 12.35 -5.09
N ALA A 73 -13.03 13.24 -4.20
CA ALA A 73 -12.28 13.66 -3.02
C ALA A 73 -12.00 12.49 -2.05
N ASP A 74 -13.00 11.63 -1.83
CA ASP A 74 -12.86 10.44 -0.96
C ASP A 74 -12.01 9.35 -1.61
N GLN A 75 -12.07 9.22 -2.93
CA GLN A 75 -11.17 8.33 -3.68
C GLN A 75 -9.72 8.76 -3.49
N LEU A 76 -9.48 10.07 -3.57
CA LEU A 76 -8.15 10.65 -3.43
C LEU A 76 -7.62 10.50 -2.01
N ALA A 77 -8.45 10.76 -1.00
CA ALA A 77 -8.09 10.55 0.40
C ALA A 77 -7.77 9.07 0.71
N LEU A 78 -8.52 8.13 0.14
CA LEU A 78 -8.27 6.69 0.29
C LEU A 78 -6.94 6.28 -0.35
N ARG A 79 -6.70 6.69 -1.60
CA ARG A 79 -5.47 6.36 -2.34
C ARG A 79 -4.22 7.04 -1.75
N LEU A 80 -4.34 8.31 -1.34
CA LEU A 80 -3.25 9.04 -0.68
C LEU A 80 -2.89 8.42 0.66
N SER A 81 -3.89 8.12 1.51
CA SER A 81 -3.60 7.52 2.82
C SER A 81 -2.96 6.14 2.68
N PHE A 82 -3.38 5.34 1.70
CA PHE A 82 -2.74 4.06 1.40
C PHE A 82 -1.29 4.24 0.90
N ALA A 83 -1.08 5.13 -0.08
CA ALA A 83 0.25 5.39 -0.64
C ALA A 83 1.22 5.95 0.41
N ALA A 84 0.77 6.92 1.21
CA ALA A 84 1.58 7.57 2.23
C ALA A 84 2.04 6.57 3.30
N LEU A 85 1.15 5.72 3.81
CA LEU A 85 1.51 4.72 4.82
C LEU A 85 2.41 3.62 4.26
N THR A 86 2.17 3.19 3.02
CA THR A 86 3.03 2.22 2.35
C THR A 86 4.44 2.80 2.11
N LEU A 87 4.52 4.09 1.75
CA LEU A 87 5.79 4.80 1.61
C LEU A 87 6.53 4.94 2.96
N VAL A 88 5.82 5.36 4.02
CA VAL A 88 6.38 5.44 5.37
C VAL A 88 6.93 4.08 5.80
N GLN A 89 6.20 3.01 5.56
CA GLN A 89 6.67 1.65 5.86
C GLN A 89 7.97 1.32 5.13
N ILE A 90 8.04 1.56 3.82
CA ILE A 90 9.25 1.31 3.03
C ILE A 90 10.41 2.17 3.56
N ALA A 91 10.18 3.46 3.84
CA ALA A 91 11.19 4.36 4.37
C ALA A 91 11.72 3.91 5.74
N VAL A 92 10.83 3.55 6.68
CA VAL A 92 11.20 3.02 7.99
C VAL A 92 12.03 1.75 7.82
N SER A 93 11.59 0.84 6.95
CA SER A 93 12.30 -0.41 6.69
C SER A 93 13.71 -0.17 6.13
N SER A 94 13.87 0.78 5.20
CA SER A 94 15.17 1.18 4.65
C SER A 94 16.07 1.82 5.69
N ILE A 95 15.53 2.68 6.57
CA ILE A 95 16.30 3.30 7.67
C ILE A 95 16.81 2.23 8.64
N VAL A 96 15.95 1.29 9.04
CA VAL A 96 16.36 0.17 9.90
C VAL A 96 17.46 -0.62 9.19
N GLN A 97 17.29 -0.93 7.91
CA GLN A 97 18.30 -1.66 7.12
C GLN A 97 19.65 -0.96 7.04
N ILE A 98 19.68 0.36 6.79
CA ILE A 98 20.93 1.15 6.77
C ILE A 98 21.60 1.13 8.15
N ARG A 99 20.84 1.24 9.23
CA ARG A 99 21.38 1.16 10.60
C ARG A 99 21.93 -0.22 10.93
N THR A 100 21.28 -1.27 10.45
CA THR A 100 21.72 -2.64 10.69
C THR A 100 22.97 -2.98 9.90
N TYR A 101 23.12 -2.54 8.64
CA TYR A 101 24.34 -2.76 7.87
C TYR A 101 25.53 -1.87 8.28
N SER A 102 25.27 -0.71 8.89
CA SER A 102 26.35 0.19 9.38
C SER A 102 26.90 -0.20 10.75
N LEU A 103 26.21 -1.06 11.48
CA LEU A 103 26.68 -1.67 12.72
C LEU A 103 27.06 -3.11 12.40
N VAL A 104 28.33 -3.49 12.52
CA VAL A 104 28.75 -4.90 12.47
C VAL A 104 28.18 -5.60 13.71
N ARG A 105 26.89 -5.95 13.67
CA ARG A 105 26.20 -6.73 14.69
C ARG A 105 26.14 -8.17 14.23
N GLY A 106 26.49 -9.07 15.15
CA GLY A 106 26.48 -10.51 14.88
C GLY A 106 25.08 -11.00 14.49
N PRO A 107 24.97 -12.18 13.87
CA PRO A 107 23.70 -12.80 13.42
C PRO A 107 22.62 -12.86 14.49
N ASP A 108 23.02 -12.76 15.75
CA ASP A 108 22.19 -12.95 16.94
C ASP A 108 21.34 -11.70 17.26
N ASP A 109 21.71 -10.51 16.79
CA ASP A 109 21.04 -9.24 17.14
C ASP A 109 19.92 -8.86 16.14
N GLU A 110 19.92 -9.43 14.93
CA GLU A 110 18.90 -9.16 13.89
C GLU A 110 17.58 -9.94 14.11
N LEU A 111 17.62 -11.02 14.89
CA LEU A 111 16.46 -11.92 15.12
C LEU A 111 15.73 -11.69 16.44
N THR A 112 16.27 -10.92 17.39
CA THR A 112 15.75 -10.84 18.78
C THR A 112 14.41 -10.10 18.89
N SER A 113 14.04 -9.30 17.89
CA SER A 113 12.74 -8.64 17.82
C SER A 113 11.99 -9.07 16.56
N TRP A 114 10.88 -9.77 16.75
CA TRP A 114 9.98 -10.20 15.67
C TRP A 114 9.54 -9.05 14.76
N TRP A 115 9.40 -7.84 15.33
CA TRP A 115 9.09 -6.63 14.57
C TRP A 115 10.27 -6.12 13.73
N GLY A 116 11.50 -6.26 14.22
CA GLY A 116 12.71 -5.80 13.53
C GLY A 116 12.98 -6.57 12.25
N GLY A 117 12.96 -7.91 12.33
CA GLY A 117 13.10 -8.78 11.16
C GLY A 117 11.94 -8.61 10.16
N TRP A 118 10.72 -8.42 10.67
CA TRP A 118 9.54 -8.13 9.84
C TRP A 118 9.70 -6.83 9.05
N LEU A 119 10.06 -5.72 9.71
CA LEU A 119 10.30 -4.43 9.07
C LEU A 119 11.42 -4.52 8.02
N LEU A 120 12.55 -5.11 8.39
CA LEU A 120 13.72 -5.21 7.51
C LEU A 120 13.40 -5.92 6.18
N LYS A 121 12.59 -6.98 6.23
CA LYS A 121 12.32 -7.85 5.08
C LYS A 121 11.11 -7.40 4.25
N VAL A 122 10.13 -6.74 4.85
CA VAL A 122 9.04 -6.10 4.09
C VAL A 122 9.57 -4.99 3.19
N GLY A 123 10.51 -4.19 3.69
CA GLY A 123 11.07 -3.06 2.96
C GLY A 123 11.78 -3.40 1.66
N ILE A 124 12.26 -4.64 1.50
CA ILE A 124 12.95 -5.11 0.29
C ILE A 124 12.03 -5.92 -0.63
N ASN A 125 10.77 -6.15 -0.25
CA ASN A 125 9.87 -6.97 -1.04
C ASN A 125 9.46 -6.22 -2.34
N PRO A 126 9.74 -6.76 -3.53
CA PRO A 126 9.43 -6.10 -4.80
C PRO A 126 7.92 -5.91 -5.01
N ALA A 127 7.07 -6.79 -4.45
CA ALA A 127 5.62 -6.65 -4.52
C ALA A 127 5.12 -5.40 -3.79
N ALA A 128 5.75 -5.03 -2.66
CA ALA A 128 5.41 -3.81 -1.92
C ALA A 128 5.72 -2.55 -2.74
N HIS A 129 6.87 -2.51 -3.42
CA HIS A 129 7.27 -1.41 -4.29
C HIS A 129 6.36 -1.27 -5.51
N LEU A 130 6.00 -2.38 -6.15
CA LEU A 130 5.09 -2.38 -7.28
C LEU A 130 3.70 -1.90 -6.88
N THR A 131 3.21 -2.35 -5.72
CA THR A 131 1.91 -1.91 -5.17
C THR A 131 1.92 -0.41 -4.84
N LEU A 132 3.03 0.11 -4.28
CA LEU A 132 3.22 1.54 -4.07
C LEU A 132 3.21 2.32 -5.38
N ALA A 133 3.96 1.86 -6.39
CA ALA A 133 4.04 2.51 -7.71
C ALA A 133 2.66 2.61 -8.38
N VAL A 134 1.89 1.52 -8.36
CA VAL A 134 0.51 1.51 -8.90
C VAL A 134 -0.40 2.44 -8.09
N SER A 135 -0.28 2.48 -6.76
CA SER A 135 -1.06 3.39 -5.93
C SER A 135 -0.74 4.86 -6.24
N ILE A 136 0.53 5.22 -6.44
CA ILE A 136 0.95 6.57 -6.84
C ILE A 136 0.37 6.92 -8.21
N PHE A 137 0.47 6.01 -9.18
CA PHE A 137 -0.12 6.20 -10.51
C PHE A 137 -1.63 6.47 -10.43
N LEU A 138 -2.35 5.73 -9.58
CA LEU A 138 -3.78 5.95 -9.35
C LEU A 138 -4.08 7.32 -8.70
N VAL A 139 -3.21 7.82 -7.82
CA VAL A 139 -3.34 9.18 -7.26
C VAL A 139 -3.16 10.23 -8.35
N VAL A 140 -2.08 10.14 -9.14
CA VAL A 140 -1.74 11.11 -10.20
C VAL A 140 -2.83 11.18 -11.26
N THR A 141 -3.35 10.04 -11.72
CA THR A 141 -4.44 10.02 -12.69
C THR A 141 -5.72 10.67 -12.16
N THR A 142 -6.04 10.47 -10.88
CA THR A 142 -7.23 11.10 -10.26
C THR A 142 -7.08 12.61 -10.14
N THR A 143 -5.88 13.11 -9.77
CA THR A 143 -5.63 14.55 -9.67
C THR A 143 -5.67 15.24 -11.04
N LEU A 144 -5.17 14.58 -12.09
CA LEU A 144 -5.25 15.09 -13.46
C LEU A 144 -6.70 15.21 -13.94
N VAL A 145 -7.54 14.20 -13.67
CA VAL A 145 -8.97 14.25 -14.00
C VAL A 145 -9.68 15.39 -13.25
N LEU A 146 -9.41 15.55 -11.96
CA LEU A 146 -9.96 16.66 -11.17
C LEU A 146 -9.53 18.03 -11.69
N ARG A 147 -8.26 18.18 -12.10
CA ARG A 147 -7.76 19.43 -12.70
C ARG A 147 -8.43 19.73 -14.03
N ALA A 148 -8.58 18.73 -14.90
CA ALA A 148 -9.27 18.88 -16.18
C ALA A 148 -10.74 19.31 -16.00
N GLN A 149 -11.44 18.73 -15.01
CA GLN A 149 -12.82 19.13 -14.67
C GLN A 149 -12.91 20.55 -14.11
N ARG A 150 -11.94 21.02 -13.33
CA ARG A 150 -11.90 22.42 -12.86
C ARG A 150 -11.69 23.41 -13.99
N HIS A 151 -10.81 23.10 -14.95
CA HIS A 151 -10.58 23.97 -16.12
C HIS A 151 -11.78 24.04 -17.07
N THR A 152 -12.52 22.94 -17.24
CA THR A 152 -13.76 22.93 -18.04
C THR A 152 -14.95 23.54 -17.31
N GLY A 153 -15.05 23.39 -15.98
CA GLY A 153 -16.09 24.03 -15.16
C GLY A 153 -15.92 25.55 -15.01
N ALA A 154 -14.67 26.05 -15.01
CA ALA A 154 -14.38 27.48 -15.02
C ALA A 154 -14.65 28.17 -16.37
N ALA A 155 -14.83 27.39 -17.45
CA ALA A 155 -15.23 27.85 -18.77
C ALA A 155 -16.74 27.64 -19.05
N GLY A 156 -17.52 27.27 -18.03
CA GLY A 156 -18.99 27.20 -18.13
C GLY A 156 -19.58 28.59 -18.33
N PRO A 157 -20.61 28.74 -19.19
CA PRO A 157 -21.06 30.04 -19.69
C PRO A 157 -21.51 30.95 -18.54
N SER A 158 -21.03 32.20 -18.57
CA SER A 158 -21.60 33.30 -17.81
C SER A 158 -23.12 33.30 -18.03
N SER A 159 -23.87 32.99 -16.98
CA SER A 159 -25.33 33.10 -16.96
C SER A 159 -25.79 34.57 -16.85
N ASP A 160 -25.12 35.48 -17.56
CA ASP A 160 -25.60 36.82 -17.85
C ASP A 160 -26.44 36.73 -19.12
N GLY A 161 -27.69 36.32 -18.94
CA GLY A 161 -28.60 36.06 -20.06
C GLY A 161 -30.06 36.21 -19.63
N HIS A 162 -30.43 37.42 -19.21
CA HIS A 162 -31.76 38.02 -19.39
C HIS A 162 -32.92 37.05 -19.70
N ALA A 163 -33.50 36.42 -18.67
CA ALA A 163 -34.88 35.94 -18.78
C ALA A 163 -35.81 37.10 -18.41
N ARG A 164 -36.19 37.89 -19.42
CA ARG A 164 -37.24 38.91 -19.33
C ARG A 164 -38.49 38.31 -18.69
N SER A 165 -38.99 38.99 -17.66
CA SER A 165 -40.35 38.81 -17.16
C SER A 165 -41.34 39.07 -18.29
N VAL A 166 -42.07 38.05 -18.71
CA VAL A 166 -43.26 38.23 -19.56
C VAL A 166 -44.47 38.11 -18.66
N SER A 167 -45.01 39.25 -18.25
CA SER A 167 -46.32 39.34 -17.60
C SER A 167 -47.40 39.20 -18.66
N TRP A 168 -48.15 38.11 -18.63
CA TRP A 168 -49.46 38.06 -19.29
C TRP A 168 -50.53 38.25 -18.22
N ARG A 169 -51.12 39.45 -18.22
CA ARG A 169 -52.46 39.67 -17.64
C ARG A 169 -53.47 39.10 -18.63
N THR A 170 -54.36 38.26 -18.11
CA THR A 170 -55.74 38.11 -18.59
C THR A 170 -56.62 38.03 -17.37
#